data_AF-A0A2G6Q7C9-F1
#
_entry.id   AF-A0A2G6Q7C9-F1
#
_cell.length_a   1.000
_cell.length_b   1.000
_cell.length_c   1.000
_cell.angle_alpha   90.00
_cell.angle_beta   90.00
_cell.angle_gamma   90.00
#
_symmetry.space_group_name_H-M   'P 1'
#
loop_
_entity.id
_entity.type
_entity.pdbx_description
1 polymer ?
#
loop_
_entity_poly.entity_id
_entity_poly.type
_entity_poly.pdbx_seq_one_letter_code
_entity_poly.pdbx_strand_id
1 'polypeptide(L)'
;MDNQLMSLSFSMEANKGVYALLLGSGISYSADIPTGWGILKELCRRIMELKAETHEDPIQWYRNYYGQSPAYDEVIEMLAKTSTERVGLLAEFFEPKEGDEAYIKRPTKAHKEIARLVKDGYIKVIVTTNFDRLMEQALDELDIQYQTLYHESDIAGMKPLAHANCTVLKIHGDYRDTRFKNVSDELKEYPPVLSSLLKQVFDEYGIITSGWSAEWDTALRETIKSVKGRRYSWYWHAYNETLCEQAELLLNWRDGIKIVNGNGADSFFSLLSENVESISKLKKSSPENIQMKINKLKKFITNDLEIELYEMITEETQVLVQFIKSLDFKVSATSETMKEYIEEIKENSRTLSIMLTILTYYSRNKKHESIITETLERLTTAMAQEGITTFTCLSKLPVIIGLYSAGIAAVMKKNYKLLNKLFTEIRVRTNLYRPENFLEFTGSNGDLYITFRDLYSEKMWHLPFEKMFIQPYMCEIYANNKLTFDEQELNNHYDTFELLLSLKHRYLNTDRFFSGIFGYKDDKLYISYFLNSGAEEKENWSVLELFDNSIENFQKSLERLTEDLNREMYFDGYPLLSSYQTAIES
;
A
#
# COMPACT_ATOMS: atom_id res chain seq x y z
N MET A 1 17.98 -2.78 -13.92
CA MET A 1 17.94 -2.07 -12.63
C MET A 1 19.33 -2.06 -12.06
N ASP A 2 19.80 -0.91 -11.63
CA ASP A 2 21.14 -0.75 -11.05
C ASP A 2 21.23 -1.51 -9.72
N ASN A 3 22.22 -2.41 -9.58
CA ASN A 3 22.36 -3.33 -8.45
C ASN A 3 22.48 -2.57 -7.10
N GLN A 4 23.06 -1.37 -7.15
CA GLN A 4 23.29 -0.52 -5.97
C GLN A 4 22.00 0.11 -5.43
N LEU A 5 21.09 0.55 -6.30
CA LEU A 5 19.78 1.07 -5.89
C LEU A 5 18.92 -0.03 -5.25
N MET A 6 19.01 -1.26 -5.78
CA MET A 6 18.32 -2.40 -5.17
C MET A 6 18.85 -2.70 -3.77
N SER A 7 20.19 -2.69 -3.60
CA SER A 7 20.84 -2.86 -2.30
C SER A 7 20.40 -1.80 -1.28
N LEU A 8 20.36 -0.52 -1.68
CA LEU A 8 19.82 0.55 -0.84
C LEU A 8 18.36 0.29 -0.46
N SER A 9 17.52 -0.07 -1.43
CA SER A 9 16.08 -0.30 -1.23
C SER A 9 15.83 -1.43 -0.21
N PHE A 10 16.53 -2.56 -0.34
CA PHE A 10 16.47 -3.66 0.64
C PHE A 10 16.97 -3.24 2.03
N SER A 11 18.06 -2.49 2.10
CA SER A 11 18.63 -2.03 3.37
C SER A 11 17.66 -1.09 4.11
N MET A 12 17.01 -0.17 3.38
CA MET A 12 15.99 0.74 3.90
C MET A 12 14.74 0.00 4.38
N GLU A 13 14.25 -0.98 3.61
CA GLU A 13 13.10 -1.79 4.05
C GLU A 13 13.41 -2.57 5.32
N ALA A 14 14.56 -3.24 5.36
CA ALA A 14 14.96 -4.07 6.48
C ALA A 14 15.23 -3.26 7.76
N ASN A 15 15.70 -2.01 7.63
CA ASN A 15 16.14 -1.17 8.73
C ASN A 15 15.47 0.22 8.67
N LYS A 16 14.21 0.30 9.10
CA LYS A 16 13.46 1.58 9.10
C LYS A 16 14.14 2.65 9.94
N GLY A 17 14.33 3.83 9.35
CA GLY A 17 14.80 5.03 10.04
C GLY A 17 16.31 5.08 10.29
N VAL A 18 17.11 4.17 9.74
CA VAL A 18 18.58 4.19 9.89
C VAL A 18 19.29 5.06 8.84
N TYR A 19 18.58 5.47 7.79
CA TYR A 19 19.12 6.37 6.77
C TYR A 19 18.66 7.81 7.01
N ALA A 20 19.59 8.74 6.85
CA ALA A 20 19.37 10.17 6.78
C ALA A 20 19.69 10.70 5.37
N LEU A 21 19.12 11.84 5.02
CA LEU A 21 19.37 12.49 3.73
C LEU A 21 20.37 13.64 3.90
N LEU A 22 21.23 13.83 2.89
CA LEU A 22 22.00 15.05 2.71
C LEU A 22 21.62 15.69 1.37
N LEU A 23 20.83 16.76 1.43
CA LEU A 23 20.19 17.38 0.27
C LEU A 23 20.83 18.74 -0.06
N GLY A 24 21.29 18.89 -1.29
CA GLY A 24 21.77 20.18 -1.82
C GLY A 24 20.84 20.78 -2.87
N SER A 25 21.23 21.93 -3.42
CA SER A 25 20.35 22.76 -4.25
C SER A 25 19.90 22.07 -5.54
N GLY A 26 20.61 21.04 -5.98
CA GLY A 26 20.23 20.26 -7.16
C GLY A 26 18.88 19.56 -7.05
N ILE A 27 18.34 19.31 -5.84
CA ILE A 27 17.01 18.73 -5.68
C ILE A 27 15.88 19.72 -6.00
N SER A 28 16.14 21.03 -5.88
CA SER A 28 15.17 22.10 -6.13
C SER A 28 15.23 22.62 -7.57
N TYR A 29 16.13 22.10 -8.40
CA TYR A 29 16.35 22.59 -9.77
C TYR A 29 15.10 22.44 -10.66
N SER A 30 14.37 21.33 -10.58
CA SER A 30 13.14 21.12 -11.36
C SER A 30 11.96 21.98 -10.89
N ALA A 31 12.07 22.65 -9.73
CA ALA A 31 11.12 23.67 -9.27
C ALA A 31 11.48 25.08 -9.75
N ASP A 32 12.43 25.23 -10.67
CA ASP A 32 12.96 26.51 -11.15
C ASP A 32 13.64 27.33 -10.03
N ILE A 33 14.17 26.64 -9.01
CA ILE A 33 15.07 27.27 -8.03
C ILE A 33 16.50 27.09 -8.54
N PRO A 34 17.21 28.19 -8.88
CA PRO A 34 18.57 28.09 -9.37
C PRO A 34 19.51 27.53 -8.30
N THR A 35 20.51 26.79 -8.73
CA THR A 35 21.62 26.38 -7.84
C THR A 35 22.42 27.61 -7.38
N GLY A 36 23.27 27.47 -6.36
CA GLY A 36 24.14 28.58 -5.92
C GLY A 36 24.97 29.18 -7.06
N TRP A 37 25.44 28.34 -7.99
CA TRP A 37 26.11 28.78 -9.22
C TRP A 37 25.19 29.55 -10.17
N GLY A 38 23.94 29.12 -10.32
CA GLY A 38 22.93 29.83 -11.11
C GLY A 38 22.65 31.23 -10.56
N ILE A 39 22.51 31.35 -9.24
CA ILE A 39 22.33 32.64 -8.57
C ILE A 39 23.55 33.54 -8.79
N LEU A 40 24.77 33.01 -8.61
CA LEU A 40 26.01 33.76 -8.84
C LEU A 40 26.06 34.32 -10.27
N LYS A 41 25.78 33.48 -11.27
CA LYS A 41 25.79 33.87 -12.69
C LYS A 41 24.78 35.00 -12.95
N GLU A 42 23.60 34.92 -12.36
CA GLU A 42 22.57 35.95 -12.50
C GLU A 42 22.94 37.27 -11.80
N LEU A 43 23.55 37.22 -10.61
CA LEU A 43 24.05 38.42 -9.94
C LEU A 43 25.17 39.09 -10.76
N CYS A 44 26.12 38.31 -11.28
CA CYS A 44 27.16 38.81 -12.18
C CYS A 44 26.56 39.44 -13.46
N ARG A 45 25.50 38.83 -14.02
CA ARG A 45 24.78 39.39 -15.19
C ARG A 45 24.20 40.77 -14.87
N ARG A 46 23.54 40.92 -13.72
CA ARG A 46 22.97 42.20 -13.29
C ARG A 46 24.04 43.28 -13.06
N ILE A 47 25.18 42.91 -12.46
CA ILE A 47 26.32 43.81 -12.27
C ILE A 47 26.85 44.29 -13.63
N MET A 48 26.99 43.37 -14.60
CA MET A 48 27.41 43.66 -15.97
C MET A 48 26.46 44.64 -16.67
N GLU A 49 25.15 44.40 -16.57
CA GLU A 49 24.13 45.26 -17.18
C GLU A 49 24.10 46.67 -16.55
N LEU A 50 24.30 46.78 -15.24
CA LEU A 50 24.45 48.08 -14.57
C LEU A 50 25.68 48.87 -15.05
N LYS A 51 26.71 48.17 -15.53
CA LYS A 51 27.91 48.78 -16.15
C LYS A 51 27.71 49.08 -17.65
N ALA A 52 26.52 48.80 -18.20
CA ALA A 52 26.19 48.91 -19.61
C ALA A 52 27.13 48.10 -20.53
N GLU A 53 27.64 46.97 -20.03
CA GLU A 53 28.45 46.02 -20.79
C GLU A 53 27.63 44.78 -21.16
N THR A 54 28.08 44.05 -22.17
CA THR A 54 27.42 42.82 -22.64
C THR A 54 28.45 41.74 -22.94
N HIS A 55 28.23 40.54 -22.40
CA HIS A 55 29.07 39.38 -22.62
C HIS A 55 28.21 38.11 -22.56
N GLU A 56 28.53 37.09 -23.37
CA GLU A 56 27.78 35.83 -23.41
C GLU A 56 27.90 35.03 -22.10
N ASP A 57 29.04 35.15 -21.43
CA ASP A 57 29.29 34.56 -20.12
C ASP A 57 29.53 35.65 -19.04
N PRO A 58 28.53 35.94 -18.18
CA PRO A 58 28.67 36.89 -17.09
C PRO A 58 29.81 36.58 -16.10
N ILE A 59 30.16 35.29 -15.93
CA ILE A 59 31.24 34.86 -15.03
C ILE A 59 32.59 35.23 -15.62
N GLN A 60 32.80 34.91 -16.90
CA GLN A 60 34.02 35.28 -17.62
C GLN A 60 34.18 36.81 -17.72
N TRP A 61 33.08 37.52 -17.94
CA TRP A 61 33.08 38.98 -17.91
C TRP A 61 33.55 39.52 -16.56
N TYR A 62 32.95 39.04 -15.46
CA TYR A 62 33.32 39.48 -14.11
C TYR A 62 34.81 39.26 -13.86
N ARG A 63 35.34 38.10 -14.27
CA ARG A 63 36.76 37.77 -14.16
C ARG A 63 37.66 38.73 -14.93
N ASN A 64 37.28 39.08 -16.15
CA ASN A 64 38.06 40.00 -16.97
C ASN A 64 38.02 41.44 -16.42
N TYR A 65 36.87 41.86 -15.90
CA TYR A 65 36.65 43.22 -15.40
C TYR A 65 37.33 43.45 -14.04
N TYR A 66 37.16 42.52 -13.10
CA TYR A 66 37.70 42.64 -11.73
C TYR A 66 39.06 41.96 -11.53
N GLY A 67 39.56 41.22 -12.53
CA GLY A 67 40.85 40.51 -12.46
C GLY A 67 40.85 39.26 -11.58
N GLN A 68 39.69 38.85 -11.04
CA GLN A 68 39.51 37.67 -10.20
C GLN A 68 38.18 36.96 -10.51
N SER A 69 38.14 35.64 -10.37
CA SER A 69 36.89 34.89 -10.54
C SER A 69 35.86 35.31 -9.48
N PRO A 70 34.57 35.45 -9.84
CA PRO A 70 33.53 35.73 -8.85
C PRO A 70 33.37 34.54 -7.90
N ALA A 71 33.34 34.82 -6.60
CA ALA A 71 32.89 33.88 -5.57
C ALA A 71 31.49 34.28 -5.08
N TYR A 72 30.66 33.30 -4.73
CA TYR A 72 29.25 33.50 -4.37
C TYR A 72 29.08 34.51 -3.23
N ASP A 73 29.87 34.32 -2.18
CA ASP A 73 29.94 35.18 -1.02
C ASP A 73 30.47 36.58 -1.34
N GLU A 74 31.58 36.69 -2.07
CA GLU A 74 32.17 37.99 -2.42
C GLU A 74 31.19 38.88 -3.20
N VAL A 75 30.49 38.28 -4.16
CA VAL A 75 29.49 39.00 -4.98
C VAL A 75 28.29 39.42 -4.15
N ILE A 76 27.82 38.58 -3.23
CA ILE A 76 26.72 38.94 -2.32
C ILE A 76 27.13 40.04 -1.35
N GLU A 77 28.32 39.95 -0.74
CA GLU A 77 28.83 41.01 0.15
C GLU A 77 29.07 42.33 -0.58
N MET A 78 29.41 42.28 -1.87
CA MET A 78 29.52 43.47 -2.70
C MET A 78 28.15 44.13 -2.89
N LEU A 79 27.10 43.35 -3.14
CA LEU A 79 25.76 43.83 -3.48
C LEU A 79 24.89 44.20 -2.27
N ALA A 80 25.07 43.50 -1.14
CA ALA A 80 24.28 43.66 0.07
C ALA A 80 25.19 43.59 1.31
N LYS A 81 25.32 44.71 2.02
CA LYS A 81 26.28 44.86 3.15
C LYS A 81 25.72 44.34 4.46
N THR A 82 24.40 44.36 4.61
CA THR A 82 23.71 43.88 5.81
C THR A 82 22.96 42.58 5.54
N SER A 83 22.80 41.73 6.56
CA SER A 83 22.09 40.47 6.39
C SER A 83 20.62 40.63 5.99
N THR A 84 19.98 41.74 6.39
CA THR A 84 18.61 42.08 5.95
C THR A 84 18.55 42.41 4.46
N GLU A 85 19.54 43.13 3.91
CA GLU A 85 19.63 43.39 2.47
C GLU A 85 19.87 42.08 1.69
N ARG A 86 20.65 41.14 2.25
CA ARG A 86 20.86 39.82 1.63
C ARG A 86 19.56 39.03 1.50
N VAL A 87 18.68 39.06 2.51
CA VAL A 87 17.34 38.43 2.44
C VAL A 87 16.56 39.01 1.26
N GLY A 88 16.47 40.34 1.17
CA GLY A 88 15.75 41.01 0.08
C GLY A 88 16.32 40.70 -1.30
N LEU A 89 17.65 40.67 -1.44
CA LEU A 89 18.33 40.32 -2.69
C LEU A 89 18.05 38.88 -3.14
N LEU A 90 17.94 37.95 -2.18
CA LEU A 90 17.82 36.53 -2.49
C LEU A 90 16.38 36.00 -2.53
N ALA A 91 15.44 36.68 -1.87
CA ALA A 91 14.04 36.24 -1.76
C ALA A 91 13.39 35.96 -3.13
N GLU A 92 13.68 36.78 -4.14
CA GLU A 92 13.10 36.63 -5.48
C GLU A 92 13.46 35.30 -6.18
N PHE A 93 14.57 34.65 -5.79
CA PHE A 93 14.98 33.37 -6.34
C PHE A 93 14.19 32.21 -5.72
N PHE A 94 13.67 32.38 -4.51
CA PHE A 94 13.00 31.32 -3.75
C PHE A 94 11.48 31.48 -3.68
N GLU A 95 10.95 32.70 -3.82
CA GLU A 95 9.52 32.98 -3.74
C GLU A 95 8.85 33.07 -5.13
N PRO A 96 7.63 32.53 -5.30
CA PRO A 96 6.87 32.65 -6.53
C PRO A 96 6.51 34.12 -6.80
N LYS A 97 6.55 34.55 -8.07
CA LYS A 97 6.14 35.89 -8.48
C LYS A 97 4.64 35.93 -8.76
N GLU A 98 4.00 37.09 -8.55
CA GLU A 98 2.60 37.29 -8.93
C GLU A 98 2.44 37.08 -10.44
N GLY A 99 1.68 36.05 -10.84
CA GLY A 99 1.45 35.69 -12.24
C GLY A 99 2.25 34.48 -12.74
N ASP A 100 3.13 33.89 -11.92
CA ASP A 100 3.76 32.61 -12.25
C ASP A 100 2.67 31.52 -12.35
N GLU A 101 2.66 30.74 -13.44
CA GLU A 101 1.75 29.61 -13.63
C GLU A 101 1.87 28.60 -12.48
N ALA A 102 0.85 27.77 -12.28
CA ALA A 102 0.60 26.95 -11.09
C ALA A 102 1.66 25.87 -10.71
N TYR A 103 2.88 25.90 -11.27
CA TYR A 103 3.91 24.87 -11.11
C TYR A 103 5.33 25.37 -10.80
N ILE A 104 5.57 26.69 -10.69
CA ILE A 104 6.91 27.23 -10.39
C ILE A 104 7.12 27.33 -8.87
N LYS A 105 8.32 26.98 -8.37
CA LYS A 105 8.74 27.08 -6.95
C LYS A 105 7.80 26.36 -5.96
N ARG A 106 7.32 25.18 -6.35
CA ARG A 106 6.58 24.24 -5.50
C ARG A 106 7.39 22.96 -5.28
N PRO A 107 7.05 22.12 -4.28
CA PRO A 107 7.81 20.91 -4.02
C PRO A 107 7.83 19.99 -5.24
N THR A 108 9.04 19.61 -5.66
CA THR A 108 9.25 18.70 -6.79
C THR A 108 8.77 17.29 -6.47
N LYS A 109 8.78 16.41 -7.48
CA LYS A 109 8.46 14.99 -7.27
C LYS A 109 9.42 14.35 -6.25
N ALA A 110 10.70 14.70 -6.27
CA ALA A 110 11.68 14.24 -5.29
C ALA A 110 11.28 14.60 -3.86
N HIS A 111 10.87 15.85 -3.61
CA HIS A 111 10.42 16.29 -2.30
C HIS A 111 9.22 15.49 -1.81
N LYS A 112 8.24 15.25 -2.71
CA LYS A 112 7.03 14.49 -2.39
C LYS A 112 7.33 13.02 -2.08
N GLU A 113 8.23 12.39 -2.82
CA GLU A 113 8.64 11.00 -2.59
C GLU A 113 9.50 10.87 -1.32
N ILE A 114 10.35 11.85 -1.01
CA ILE A 114 11.02 11.92 0.29
C ILE A 114 10.00 12.05 1.43
N ALA A 115 9.00 12.92 1.28
CA ALA A 115 7.95 13.07 2.28
C ALA A 115 7.17 11.77 2.50
N ARG A 116 6.90 10.99 1.43
CA ARG A 116 6.33 9.64 1.55
C ARG A 116 7.25 8.68 2.34
N LEU A 117 8.54 8.66 2.03
CA LEU A 117 9.53 7.86 2.76
C LEU A 117 9.62 8.25 4.25
N VAL A 118 9.45 9.53 4.58
CA VAL A 118 9.35 10.02 5.96
C VAL A 118 8.06 9.51 6.62
N LYS A 119 6.91 9.65 5.94
CA LYS A 119 5.61 9.19 6.43
C LYS A 119 5.63 7.70 6.80
N ASP A 120 6.29 6.88 5.98
CA ASP A 120 6.40 5.43 6.19
C ASP A 120 7.50 5.03 7.19
N GLY A 121 8.20 6.02 7.77
CA GLY A 121 9.20 5.87 8.81
C GLY A 121 10.58 5.44 8.33
N TYR A 122 10.85 5.49 7.01
CA TYR A 122 12.14 5.09 6.44
C TYR A 122 13.21 6.16 6.61
N ILE A 123 12.83 7.44 6.58
CA ILE A 123 13.72 8.59 6.79
C ILE A 123 13.25 9.38 8.01
N LYS A 124 14.16 9.66 8.94
CA LYS A 124 13.88 10.46 10.15
C LYS A 124 14.65 11.78 10.21
N VAL A 125 15.75 11.88 9.49
CA VAL A 125 16.64 13.04 9.53
C VAL A 125 16.96 13.47 8.10
N ILE A 126 16.77 14.76 7.84
CA ILE A 126 17.10 15.41 6.58
C ILE A 126 18.05 16.56 6.90
N VAL A 127 19.30 16.45 6.44
CA VAL A 127 20.27 17.53 6.47
C VAL A 127 20.22 18.22 5.12
N THR A 128 20.09 19.54 5.09
CA THR A 128 20.08 20.29 3.83
C THR A 128 20.92 21.56 3.88
N THR A 129 21.58 21.86 2.75
CA THR A 129 22.26 23.14 2.50
C THR A 129 21.31 24.17 1.86
N ASN A 130 20.05 23.80 1.59
CA ASN A 130 19.12 24.66 0.89
C ASN A 130 18.47 25.66 1.83
N PHE A 131 18.29 26.88 1.34
CA PHE A 131 17.58 27.92 2.07
C PHE A 131 16.06 27.85 1.85
N ASP A 132 15.62 27.33 0.70
CA ASP A 132 14.20 27.18 0.33
C ASP A 132 13.42 26.31 1.32
N ARG A 133 12.09 26.33 1.22
CA ARG A 133 11.18 25.61 2.13
C ARG A 133 10.41 24.48 1.43
N LEU A 134 10.91 23.98 0.29
CA LEU A 134 10.18 22.99 -0.51
C LEU A 134 10.04 21.65 0.20
N MET A 135 11.02 21.27 1.02
CA MET A 135 10.95 20.04 1.81
C MET A 135 9.88 20.15 2.90
N GLU A 136 9.87 21.26 3.63
CA GLU A 136 8.87 21.58 4.66
C GLU A 136 7.46 21.59 4.07
N GLN A 137 7.27 22.25 2.92
CA GLN A 137 6.00 22.26 2.21
C GLN A 137 5.54 20.85 1.79
N ALA A 138 6.43 19.99 1.31
CA ALA A 138 6.07 18.60 0.98
C ALA A 138 5.71 17.77 2.22
N LEU A 139 6.32 18.04 3.37
CA LEU A 139 5.95 17.42 4.64
C LEU A 139 4.58 17.91 5.12
N ASP A 140 4.30 19.21 4.99
CA ASP A 140 3.01 19.84 5.30
C ASP A 140 1.89 19.26 4.41
N GLU A 141 2.13 19.06 3.10
CA GLU A 141 1.17 18.45 2.15
C GLU A 141 0.69 17.04 2.58
N LEU A 142 1.46 16.34 3.42
CA LEU A 142 1.15 14.99 3.91
C LEU A 142 0.80 14.95 5.41
N ASP A 143 0.57 16.11 6.04
CA ASP A 143 0.27 16.26 7.47
C ASP A 143 1.33 15.63 8.40
N ILE A 144 2.60 15.63 7.97
CA ILE A 144 3.69 15.03 8.73
C ILE A 144 4.19 16.01 9.79
N GLN A 145 4.27 15.56 11.04
CA GLN A 145 4.90 16.35 12.10
C GLN A 145 6.42 16.35 11.95
N TYR A 146 7.04 17.52 11.84
CA TYR A 146 8.50 17.67 11.79
C TYR A 146 8.98 18.79 12.71
N GLN A 147 10.28 18.78 13.02
CA GLN A 147 10.97 19.89 13.65
C GLN A 147 12.04 20.43 12.68
N THR A 148 12.09 21.75 12.50
CA THR A 148 13.10 22.41 11.67
C THR A 148 14.16 23.04 12.57
N LEU A 149 15.43 22.78 12.27
CA LEU A 149 16.58 23.29 13.02
C LEU A 149 17.44 24.13 12.09
N TYR A 150 17.57 25.42 12.38
CA TYR A 150 18.43 26.33 11.60
C TYR A 150 19.20 27.34 12.47
N HIS A 151 18.94 27.38 13.79
CA HIS A 151 19.69 28.16 14.77
C HIS A 151 20.07 27.32 16.01
N GLU A 152 21.08 27.77 16.76
CA GLU A 152 21.56 27.08 17.97
C GLU A 152 20.49 26.91 19.06
N SER A 153 19.59 27.89 19.17
CA SER A 153 18.42 27.84 20.06
C SER A 153 17.45 26.71 19.71
N ASP A 154 17.29 26.42 18.42
CA ASP A 154 16.39 25.36 17.95
C ASP A 154 16.98 24.00 18.32
N ILE A 155 18.30 23.86 18.17
CA ILE A 155 19.03 22.65 18.56
C ILE A 155 18.94 22.44 20.08
N ALA A 156 19.02 23.49 20.88
CA ALA A 156 18.89 23.39 22.33
C ALA A 156 17.49 22.94 22.78
N GLY A 157 16.45 23.33 22.04
CA GLY A 157 15.05 22.98 22.33
C GLY A 157 14.52 21.75 21.58
N MET A 158 15.36 21.09 20.77
CA MET A 158 14.90 20.04 19.87
C MET A 158 14.44 18.80 20.64
N LYS A 159 13.46 18.06 20.09
CA LYS A 159 13.27 16.68 20.52
C LYS A 159 14.47 15.86 20.06
N PRO A 160 14.96 14.90 20.85
CA PRO A 160 16.03 14.00 20.41
C PRO A 160 15.69 13.35 19.06
N LEU A 161 16.68 13.20 18.18
CA LEU A 161 16.50 12.66 16.82
C LEU A 161 15.75 11.33 16.80
N ALA A 162 15.97 10.47 17.80
CA ALA A 162 15.31 9.17 17.91
C ALA A 162 13.78 9.25 18.16
N HIS A 163 13.31 10.33 18.77
CA HIS A 163 11.91 10.54 19.18
C HIS A 163 11.14 11.51 18.29
N ALA A 164 11.83 12.30 17.48
CA ALA A 164 11.19 13.12 16.46
C ALA A 164 10.67 12.24 15.31
N ASN A 165 9.50 12.57 14.78
CA ASN A 165 8.97 11.91 13.58
C ASN A 165 9.83 12.25 12.35
N CYS A 166 10.22 13.52 12.22
CA CYS A 166 11.18 14.00 11.24
C CYS A 166 11.94 15.22 11.79
N THR A 167 13.25 15.29 11.54
CA THR A 167 14.08 16.48 11.80
C THR A 167 14.65 16.99 10.49
N VAL A 168 14.36 18.25 10.16
CA VAL A 168 14.94 18.96 9.01
C VAL A 168 16.00 19.93 9.53
N LEU A 169 17.28 19.61 9.31
CA LEU A 169 18.43 20.39 9.73
C LEU A 169 18.94 21.24 8.55
N LYS A 170 18.66 22.54 8.57
CA LYS A 170 19.13 23.50 7.55
C LYS A 170 20.41 24.14 8.03
N ILE A 171 21.55 23.62 7.58
CA ILE A 171 22.86 23.93 8.19
C ILE A 171 23.36 25.34 7.87
N HIS A 172 22.87 25.95 6.78
CA HIS A 172 23.22 27.30 6.36
C HIS A 172 22.16 28.34 6.74
N GLY A 173 21.01 27.91 7.27
CA GLY A 173 19.92 28.78 7.67
C GLY A 173 18.69 28.68 6.76
N ASP A 174 17.78 29.64 6.92
CA ASP A 174 16.53 29.77 6.15
C ASP A 174 16.48 31.17 5.53
N TYR A 175 16.04 31.28 4.27
CA TYR A 175 16.04 32.58 3.57
C TYR A 175 15.15 33.63 4.25
N ARG A 176 14.15 33.22 5.06
CA ARG A 176 13.28 34.14 5.81
C ARG A 176 13.88 34.62 7.12
N ASP A 177 15.01 34.05 7.55
CA ASP A 177 15.74 34.47 8.74
C ASP A 177 16.94 35.33 8.34
N THR A 178 17.00 36.56 8.85
CA THR A 178 18.14 37.47 8.67
C THR A 178 19.48 36.93 9.16
N ARG A 179 19.49 35.82 9.91
CA ARG A 179 20.70 35.16 10.45
C ARG A 179 21.27 34.06 9.55
N PHE A 180 20.73 33.86 8.34
CA PHE A 180 21.26 32.87 7.41
C PHE A 180 22.68 33.19 6.93
N LYS A 181 23.49 32.14 6.77
CA LYS A 181 24.93 32.18 6.55
C LYS A 181 25.23 32.00 5.06
N ASN A 182 25.77 33.04 4.42
CA ASN A 182 26.05 33.02 2.97
C ASN A 182 27.50 33.36 2.62
N VAL A 183 28.30 33.77 3.60
CA VAL A 183 29.66 34.27 3.36
C VAL A 183 30.70 33.28 3.83
N SER A 184 31.84 33.16 3.13
CA SER A 184 32.94 32.27 3.50
C SER A 184 33.35 32.37 4.97
N ASP A 185 33.37 33.58 5.55
CA ASP A 185 33.72 33.77 6.96
C ASP A 185 32.70 33.16 7.93
N GLU A 186 31.43 33.09 7.54
CA GLU A 186 30.35 32.46 8.32
C GLU A 186 30.28 30.93 8.14
N LEU A 187 30.88 30.42 7.06
CA LEU A 187 30.84 29.01 6.61
C LEU A 187 32.14 28.23 6.88
N LYS A 188 33.22 28.90 7.29
CA LYS A 188 34.52 28.27 7.63
C LYS A 188 34.43 27.33 8.84
N GLU A 189 33.65 27.71 9.86
CA GLU A 189 33.46 26.91 11.06
C GLU A 189 31.99 26.87 11.49
N TYR A 190 31.48 25.67 11.77
CA TYR A 190 30.16 25.51 12.36
C TYR A 190 30.21 25.74 13.88
N PRO A 191 29.17 26.34 14.48
CA PRO A 191 29.05 26.42 15.93
C PRO A 191 29.22 25.04 16.57
N PRO A 192 29.84 24.93 17.76
CA PRO A 192 30.12 23.64 18.38
C PRO A 192 28.90 22.73 18.54
N VAL A 193 27.74 23.32 18.84
CA VAL A 193 26.46 22.61 19.00
C VAL A 193 26.01 21.99 17.68
N LEU A 194 26.04 22.75 16.58
CA LEU A 194 25.72 22.24 15.24
C LEU A 194 26.74 21.20 14.77
N SER A 195 28.03 21.45 14.98
CA SER A 195 29.09 20.49 14.64
C SER A 195 28.90 19.17 15.38
N SER A 196 28.55 19.20 16.66
CA SER A 196 28.27 18.00 17.45
C SER A 196 27.06 17.24 16.93
N LEU A 197 25.98 17.94 16.56
CA LEU A 197 24.78 17.31 16.00
C LEU A 197 25.07 16.66 14.64
N LEU A 198 25.79 17.34 13.75
CA LEU A 198 26.17 16.80 12.46
C LEU A 198 27.06 15.56 12.61
N LYS A 199 28.03 15.60 13.53
CA LYS A 199 28.86 14.43 13.85
C LYS A 199 28.02 13.26 14.35
N GLN A 200 27.03 13.52 15.20
CA GLN A 200 26.09 12.49 15.65
C GLN A 200 25.34 11.87 14.47
N VAL A 201 24.76 12.70 13.59
CA VAL A 201 24.03 12.21 12.40
C VAL A 201 24.92 11.35 11.51
N PHE A 202 26.15 11.81 11.23
CA PHE A 202 27.08 11.07 10.36
C PHE A 202 27.72 9.84 11.03
N ASP A 203 27.64 9.68 12.36
CA ASP A 203 28.10 8.47 13.07
C ASP A 203 26.98 7.43 13.19
N GLU A 204 25.76 7.88 13.44
CA GLU A 204 24.61 7.02 13.77
C GLU A 204 23.81 6.55 12.54
N TYR A 205 23.82 7.31 11.44
CA TYR A 205 22.98 7.04 10.26
C TYR A 205 23.79 6.68 9.02
N GLY A 206 23.18 5.89 8.13
CA GLY A 206 23.59 5.81 6.73
C GLY A 206 23.15 7.07 6.02
N ILE A 207 23.91 7.56 5.04
CA ILE A 207 23.60 8.85 4.40
C ILE A 207 23.31 8.65 2.93
N ILE A 208 22.21 9.21 2.46
CA ILE A 208 21.89 9.30 1.03
C ILE A 208 22.07 10.76 0.61
N THR A 209 23.14 11.03 -0.11
CA THR A 209 23.45 12.37 -0.63
C THR A 209 22.78 12.57 -2.00
N SER A 210 22.11 13.70 -2.21
CA SER A 210 21.56 14.09 -3.52
C SER A 210 21.59 15.60 -3.71
N GLY A 211 21.98 16.05 -4.91
CA GLY A 211 21.94 17.48 -5.28
C GLY A 211 22.98 18.37 -4.59
N TRP A 212 23.91 17.80 -3.82
CA TRP A 212 25.03 18.50 -3.19
C TRP A 212 26.32 18.27 -3.96
N SER A 213 27.10 19.33 -4.24
CA SER A 213 28.34 19.22 -5.03
C SER A 213 29.60 18.99 -4.20
N ALA A 214 29.56 19.22 -2.89
CA ALA A 214 30.73 19.23 -1.99
C ALA A 214 31.87 20.18 -2.40
N GLU A 215 31.73 21.02 -3.42
CA GLU A 215 32.85 21.81 -3.95
C GLU A 215 33.27 22.93 -2.98
N TRP A 216 32.29 23.68 -2.48
CA TRP A 216 32.50 24.91 -1.70
C TRP A 216 32.30 24.74 -0.19
N ASP A 217 31.54 23.71 0.25
CA ASP A 217 31.21 23.48 1.66
C ASP A 217 32.35 22.81 2.46
N THR A 218 33.43 23.56 2.70
CA THR A 218 34.62 23.09 3.42
C THR A 218 34.31 22.55 4.81
N ALA A 219 33.55 23.30 5.64
CA ALA A 219 33.22 22.88 7.00
C ALA A 219 32.38 21.59 7.05
N LEU A 220 31.46 21.38 6.10
CA LEU A 220 30.68 20.15 6.02
C LEU A 220 31.57 18.96 5.63
N ARG A 221 32.43 19.11 4.62
CA ARG A 221 33.39 18.07 4.24
C ARG A 221 34.28 17.67 5.41
N GLU A 222 34.87 18.64 6.11
CA GLU A 222 35.76 18.34 7.24
C GLU A 222 35.00 17.74 8.43
N THR A 223 33.75 18.14 8.67
CA THR A 223 32.88 17.50 9.66
C THR A 223 32.65 16.04 9.31
N ILE A 224 32.30 15.72 8.06
CA ILE A 224 32.10 14.34 7.59
C ILE A 224 33.41 13.54 7.72
N LYS A 225 34.55 14.10 7.33
CA LYS A 225 35.87 13.43 7.44
C LYS A 225 36.28 13.16 8.88
N SER A 226 35.88 14.02 9.82
CA SER A 226 36.19 13.86 11.25
C SER A 226 35.48 12.67 11.90
N VAL A 227 34.38 12.19 11.32
CA VAL A 227 33.62 11.05 11.83
C VAL A 227 34.21 9.74 11.32
N LYS A 228 34.59 8.87 12.26
CA LYS A 228 35.20 7.56 11.95
C LYS A 228 34.17 6.42 11.85
N GLY A 229 32.99 6.57 12.43
CA GLY A 229 31.93 5.55 12.38
C GLY A 229 31.47 5.28 10.96
N ARG A 230 31.20 4.01 10.68
CA ARG A 230 30.70 3.46 9.41
C ARG A 230 29.66 2.38 9.68
N ARG A 231 28.66 2.69 10.51
CA ARG A 231 27.64 1.72 10.97
C ARG A 231 26.70 1.28 9.85
N TYR A 232 26.40 2.21 8.95
CA TYR A 232 25.55 2.02 7.79
C TYR A 232 26.21 2.65 6.56
N SER A 233 25.84 2.14 5.38
CA SER A 233 26.44 2.56 4.12
C SER A 233 26.14 4.01 3.78
N TRP A 234 27.09 4.66 3.09
CA TRP A 234 26.89 5.98 2.50
C TRP A 234 26.60 5.82 1.01
N TYR A 235 25.53 6.43 0.52
CA TYR A 235 25.15 6.46 -0.88
C TYR A 235 25.20 7.87 -1.44
N TRP A 236 25.62 7.99 -2.69
CA TRP A 236 25.66 9.27 -3.40
C TRP A 236 24.93 9.17 -4.73
N HIS A 237 23.81 9.86 -4.83
CA HIS A 237 23.09 10.02 -6.08
C HIS A 237 23.83 11.01 -6.99
N ALA A 238 24.30 10.52 -8.14
CA ALA A 238 25.04 11.26 -9.13
C ALA A 238 24.22 11.39 -10.42
N TYR A 239 24.09 12.63 -10.94
CA TYR A 239 23.43 12.86 -12.23
C TYR A 239 24.26 12.31 -13.40
N ASN A 240 25.59 12.42 -13.30
CA ASN A 240 26.55 11.91 -14.27
C ASN A 240 27.44 10.84 -13.64
N GLU A 241 28.11 10.05 -14.48
CA GLU A 241 29.09 9.06 -14.03
C GLU A 241 30.22 9.68 -13.20
N THR A 242 30.67 10.87 -13.57
CA THR A 242 31.77 11.57 -12.90
C THR A 242 31.24 12.60 -11.92
N LEU A 243 31.58 12.45 -10.63
CA LEU A 243 31.40 13.52 -9.64
C LEU A 243 32.56 14.53 -9.72
N CYS A 244 32.40 15.70 -9.12
CA CYS A 244 33.53 16.62 -8.99
C CYS A 244 34.63 16.00 -8.09
N GLU A 245 35.86 16.47 -8.22
CA GLU A 245 37.02 15.92 -7.50
C GLU A 245 36.78 15.80 -5.99
N GLN A 246 36.20 16.84 -5.39
CA GLN A 246 35.98 16.90 -3.94
C GLN A 246 34.89 15.93 -3.48
N ALA A 247 33.84 15.72 -4.29
CA ALA A 247 32.81 14.74 -4.03
C ALA A 247 33.35 13.31 -4.18
N GLU A 248 34.14 13.02 -5.23
CA GLU A 248 34.79 11.71 -5.40
C GLU A 248 35.76 11.40 -4.23
N LEU A 249 36.58 12.37 -3.81
CA LEU A 249 37.48 12.20 -2.66
C LEU A 249 36.70 11.90 -1.37
N LEU A 250 35.60 12.61 -1.13
CA LEU A 250 34.78 12.41 0.05
C LEU A 250 34.06 11.06 0.03
N LEU A 251 33.54 10.67 -1.14
CA LEU A 251 32.87 9.38 -1.32
C LEU A 251 33.85 8.23 -1.06
N ASN A 252 35.05 8.30 -1.64
CA ASN A 252 36.11 7.33 -1.40
C ASN A 252 36.55 7.31 0.07
N TRP A 253 36.67 8.47 0.73
CA TRP A 253 37.00 8.53 2.16
C TRP A 253 36.00 7.80 3.05
N ARG A 254 34.71 7.83 2.69
CA ARG A 254 33.63 7.17 3.43
C ARG A 254 33.37 5.73 2.98
N ASP A 255 34.17 5.19 2.05
CA ASP A 255 33.89 3.90 1.38
C ASP A 255 32.45 3.85 0.85
N GLY A 256 31.98 4.98 0.30
CA GLY A 256 30.59 5.16 -0.12
C GLY A 256 30.31 4.61 -1.51
N ILE A 257 29.01 4.45 -1.79
CA ILE A 257 28.49 3.83 -3.00
C ILE A 257 27.87 4.93 -3.87
N LYS A 258 28.42 5.15 -5.06
CA LYS A 258 27.82 6.01 -6.07
C LYS A 258 26.62 5.30 -6.70
N ILE A 259 25.52 6.00 -6.92
CA ILE A 259 24.38 5.53 -7.73
C ILE A 259 24.13 6.55 -8.83
N VAL A 260 24.22 6.13 -10.09
CA VAL A 260 24.12 7.03 -11.24
C VAL A 260 22.69 7.02 -11.78
N ASN A 261 22.06 8.19 -11.83
CA ASN A 261 20.75 8.38 -12.43
C ASN A 261 20.69 9.69 -13.25
N GLY A 262 20.84 9.54 -14.57
CA GLY A 262 20.79 10.67 -15.52
C GLY A 262 19.43 11.34 -15.66
N ASN A 263 18.38 10.81 -15.04
CA ASN A 263 17.05 11.43 -15.02
C ASN A 263 16.83 12.33 -13.80
N GLY A 264 17.87 12.53 -12.98
CA GLY A 264 17.86 13.46 -11.85
C GLY A 264 17.12 12.96 -10.60
N ALA A 265 17.01 13.85 -9.62
CA ALA A 265 16.55 13.51 -8.27
C ALA A 265 15.09 13.05 -8.24
N ASP A 266 14.23 13.62 -9.08
CA ASP A 266 12.81 13.25 -9.19
C ASP A 266 12.65 11.77 -9.58
N SER A 267 13.44 11.30 -10.55
CA SER A 267 13.46 9.89 -10.95
C SER A 267 14.05 9.01 -9.85
N PHE A 268 15.19 9.40 -9.27
CA PHE A 268 15.88 8.62 -8.25
C PHE A 268 15.00 8.34 -7.02
N PHE A 269 14.38 9.37 -6.44
CA PHE A 269 13.54 9.19 -5.25
C PHE A 269 12.21 8.50 -5.57
N SER A 270 11.66 8.67 -6.78
CA SER A 270 10.49 7.89 -7.22
C SER A 270 10.79 6.39 -7.22
N LEU A 271 11.89 5.99 -7.87
CA LEU A 271 12.28 4.58 -7.97
C LEU A 271 12.63 3.99 -6.60
N LEU A 272 13.30 4.77 -5.74
CA LEU A 272 13.63 4.33 -4.39
C LEU A 272 12.37 4.08 -3.55
N SER A 273 11.42 5.03 -3.57
CA SER A 273 10.13 4.95 -2.89
C SER A 273 9.33 3.71 -3.35
N GLU A 274 9.18 3.54 -4.66
CA GLU A 274 8.46 2.42 -5.28
C GLU A 274 9.10 1.06 -4.93
N ASN A 275 10.43 0.95 -5.00
CA ASN A 275 11.12 -0.29 -4.66
C ASN A 275 10.92 -0.66 -3.19
N VAL A 276 11.10 0.30 -2.27
CA VAL A 276 10.93 0.07 -0.83
C VAL A 276 9.48 -0.35 -0.51
N GLU A 277 8.50 0.31 -1.13
CA GLU A 277 7.08 -0.05 -0.98
C GLU A 277 6.81 -1.48 -1.47
N SER A 278 7.33 -1.83 -2.66
CA SER A 278 7.18 -3.15 -3.27
C SER A 278 7.80 -4.26 -2.41
N ILE A 279 9.02 -4.04 -1.88
CA ILE A 279 9.69 -5.00 -0.99
C ILE A 279 8.87 -5.19 0.30
N SER A 280 8.35 -4.09 0.88
CA SER A 280 7.49 -4.15 2.06
C SER A 280 6.18 -4.92 1.81
N LYS A 281 5.55 -4.73 0.64
CA LYS A 281 4.36 -5.49 0.23
C LYS A 281 4.66 -6.99 0.11
N LEU A 282 5.74 -7.35 -0.57
CA LEU A 282 6.17 -8.75 -0.72
C LEU A 282 6.43 -9.42 0.64
N LYS A 283 7.03 -8.70 1.57
CA LYS A 283 7.27 -9.21 2.93
C LYS A 283 5.96 -9.41 3.69
N LYS A 284 5.01 -8.47 3.63
CA LYS A 284 3.70 -8.63 4.29
C LYS A 284 2.92 -9.83 3.77
N SER A 285 3.00 -10.08 2.46
CA SER A 285 2.38 -11.23 1.81
C SER A 285 3.23 -12.51 1.88
N SER A 286 4.36 -12.51 2.59
CA SER A 286 5.24 -13.67 2.66
C SER A 286 4.59 -14.83 3.45
N PRO A 287 4.81 -16.08 3.03
CA PRO A 287 4.27 -17.26 3.72
C PRO A 287 4.62 -17.30 5.22
N GLU A 288 5.80 -16.82 5.63
CA GLU A 288 6.22 -16.81 7.03
C GLU A 288 5.38 -15.86 7.89
N ASN A 289 5.06 -14.67 7.38
CA ASN A 289 4.21 -13.70 8.08
C ASN A 289 2.78 -14.21 8.22
N ILE A 290 2.24 -14.81 7.16
CA ILE A 290 0.92 -15.47 7.20
C ILE A 290 0.95 -16.61 8.23
N GLN A 291 2.00 -17.44 8.25
CA GLN A 291 2.13 -18.53 9.22
C GLN A 291 2.22 -18.04 10.67
N MET A 292 2.92 -16.94 10.93
CA MET A 292 2.95 -16.32 12.26
C MET A 292 1.57 -15.81 12.69
N LYS A 293 0.81 -15.17 11.79
CA LYS A 293 -0.58 -14.76 12.05
C LYS A 293 -1.47 -15.97 12.33
N ILE A 294 -1.37 -17.04 11.54
CA ILE A 294 -2.11 -18.30 11.75
C ILE A 294 -1.81 -18.88 13.14
N ASN A 295 -0.54 -18.93 13.53
CA ASN A 295 -0.14 -19.47 14.84
C ASN A 295 -0.70 -18.64 16.00
N LYS A 296 -0.68 -17.30 15.88
CA LYS A 296 -1.31 -16.41 16.87
C LYS A 296 -2.83 -16.60 16.92
N LEU A 297 -3.50 -16.64 15.77
CA LEU A 297 -4.94 -16.89 15.67
C LEU A 297 -5.34 -18.20 16.36
N LYS A 298 -4.66 -19.30 16.03
CA LYS A 298 -4.90 -20.61 16.66
C LYS A 298 -4.69 -20.57 18.17
N LYS A 299 -3.67 -19.83 18.65
CA LYS A 299 -3.42 -19.62 20.07
C LYS A 299 -4.55 -18.82 20.73
N PHE A 300 -5.04 -17.76 20.09
CA PHE A 300 -6.14 -16.95 20.61
C PHE A 300 -7.44 -17.76 20.72
N ILE A 301 -7.78 -18.55 19.70
CA ILE A 301 -8.93 -19.45 19.72
C ILE A 301 -8.79 -20.52 20.81
N THR A 302 -7.60 -21.11 20.96
CA THR A 302 -7.38 -22.22 21.92
C THR A 302 -7.41 -21.74 23.37
N ASN A 303 -6.90 -20.54 23.63
CA ASN A 303 -6.78 -19.97 24.97
C ASN A 303 -7.94 -19.04 25.34
N ASP A 304 -8.98 -18.94 24.49
CA ASP A 304 -10.16 -18.08 24.71
C ASP A 304 -9.78 -16.59 24.90
N LEU A 305 -8.77 -16.12 24.17
CA LEU A 305 -8.29 -14.74 24.17
C LEU A 305 -9.16 -13.90 23.21
N GLU A 306 -10.37 -13.62 23.66
CA GLU A 306 -11.43 -13.04 22.82
C GLU A 306 -11.12 -11.62 22.32
N ILE A 307 -10.50 -10.79 23.16
CA ILE A 307 -10.19 -9.40 22.81
C ILE A 307 -9.16 -9.39 21.70
N GLU A 308 -8.06 -10.13 21.88
CA GLU A 308 -6.98 -10.23 20.91
C GLU A 308 -7.45 -10.88 19.60
N LEU A 309 -8.34 -11.88 19.68
CA LEU A 309 -8.97 -12.48 18.51
C LEU A 309 -9.82 -11.47 17.74
N TYR A 310 -10.65 -10.71 18.45
CA TYR A 310 -11.53 -9.69 17.88
C TYR A 310 -10.73 -8.55 17.23
N GLU A 311 -9.73 -8.02 17.92
CA GLU A 311 -8.84 -6.97 17.42
C GLU A 311 -8.10 -7.44 16.17
N MET A 312 -7.51 -8.64 16.20
CA MET A 312 -6.76 -9.19 15.08
C MET A 312 -7.63 -9.38 13.82
N ILE A 313 -8.84 -9.92 13.95
CA ILE A 313 -9.77 -10.05 12.81
C ILE A 313 -10.24 -8.68 12.33
N THR A 314 -10.49 -7.75 13.26
CA THR A 314 -10.95 -6.39 12.94
C THR A 314 -9.89 -5.61 12.16
N GLU A 315 -8.63 -5.65 12.59
CA GLU A 315 -7.51 -4.99 11.90
C GLU A 315 -7.36 -5.50 10.46
N GLU A 316 -7.35 -6.82 10.26
CA GLU A 316 -7.22 -7.41 8.92
C GLU A 316 -8.43 -7.08 8.03
N THR A 317 -9.63 -7.03 8.62
CA THR A 317 -10.84 -6.60 7.92
C THR A 317 -10.74 -5.13 7.50
N GLN A 318 -10.27 -4.24 8.38
CA GLN A 318 -10.10 -2.82 8.07
C GLN A 318 -9.09 -2.60 6.96
N VAL A 319 -7.96 -3.30 7.00
CA VAL A 319 -6.94 -3.25 5.94
C VAL A 319 -7.54 -3.64 4.60
N LEU A 320 -8.28 -4.75 4.54
CA LEU A 320 -8.91 -5.19 3.29
C LEU A 320 -9.99 -4.22 2.80
N VAL A 321 -10.85 -3.71 3.69
CA VAL A 321 -11.88 -2.73 3.32
C VAL A 321 -11.27 -1.42 2.81
N GLN A 322 -10.21 -0.92 3.45
CA GLN A 322 -9.50 0.28 3.01
C GLN A 322 -8.81 0.08 1.67
N PHE A 323 -8.19 -1.09 1.46
CA PHE A 323 -7.61 -1.46 0.17
C PHE A 323 -8.68 -1.41 -0.95
N ILE A 324 -9.82 -2.07 -0.76
CA ILE A 324 -10.88 -2.08 -1.78
C ILE A 324 -11.41 -0.66 -2.06
N LYS A 325 -11.55 0.18 -1.03
CA LYS A 325 -11.96 1.58 -1.18
C LYS A 325 -10.92 2.46 -1.87
N SER A 326 -9.66 2.04 -1.91
CA SER A 326 -8.58 2.76 -2.60
C SER A 326 -8.51 2.45 -4.10
N LEU A 327 -9.18 1.38 -4.56
CA LEU A 327 -9.24 1.02 -5.98
C LEU A 327 -10.10 2.02 -6.75
N ASP A 328 -9.66 2.39 -7.96
CA ASP A 328 -10.39 3.33 -8.81
C ASP A 328 -11.34 2.60 -9.76
N PHE A 329 -12.63 2.59 -9.40
CA PHE A 329 -13.68 1.96 -10.21
C PHE A 329 -14.24 2.86 -11.33
N LYS A 330 -13.67 4.05 -11.55
CA LYS A 330 -14.11 5.02 -12.57
C LYS A 330 -13.28 5.00 -13.86
N VAL A 331 -12.11 4.34 -13.86
CA VAL A 331 -11.22 4.26 -15.04
C VAL A 331 -11.88 3.46 -16.17
N SER A 332 -11.59 3.82 -17.44
CA SER A 332 -12.03 3.03 -18.59
C SER A 332 -11.40 1.63 -18.55
N ALA A 333 -12.19 0.64 -18.14
CA ALA A 333 -11.74 -0.71 -17.91
C ALA A 333 -11.33 -1.44 -19.20
N THR A 334 -10.10 -1.98 -19.22
CA THR A 334 -9.71 -3.05 -20.16
C THR A 334 -9.83 -4.41 -19.48
N SER A 335 -9.85 -5.49 -20.28
CA SER A 335 -9.83 -6.87 -19.77
C SER A 335 -8.57 -7.16 -18.94
N GLU A 336 -7.43 -6.56 -19.29
CA GLU A 336 -6.17 -6.67 -18.56
C GLU A 336 -6.28 -6.01 -17.17
N THR A 337 -6.79 -4.78 -17.11
CA THR A 337 -6.96 -4.05 -15.84
C THR A 337 -7.92 -4.81 -14.90
N MET A 338 -9.00 -5.41 -15.44
CA MET A 338 -9.92 -6.25 -14.65
C MET A 338 -9.20 -7.47 -14.05
N LYS A 339 -8.36 -8.15 -14.83
CA LYS A 339 -7.59 -9.32 -14.35
C LYS A 339 -6.60 -8.93 -13.26
N GLU A 340 -5.92 -7.79 -13.43
CA GLU A 340 -5.04 -7.24 -12.40
C GLU A 340 -5.80 -6.98 -11.10
N TYR A 341 -6.96 -6.33 -11.15
CA TYR A 341 -7.78 -6.07 -9.96
C TYR A 341 -8.26 -7.37 -9.30
N ILE A 342 -8.67 -8.38 -10.08
CA ILE A 342 -9.06 -9.68 -9.54
C ILE A 342 -7.88 -10.32 -8.78
N GLU A 343 -6.68 -10.31 -9.34
CA GLU A 343 -5.49 -10.89 -8.67
C GLU A 343 -5.07 -10.05 -7.45
N GLU A 344 -5.11 -8.72 -7.51
CA GLU A 344 -4.83 -7.88 -6.34
C GLU A 344 -5.84 -8.11 -5.21
N ILE A 345 -7.13 -8.20 -5.52
CA ILE A 345 -8.18 -8.48 -4.53
C ILE A 345 -7.98 -9.88 -3.94
N LYS A 346 -7.63 -10.87 -4.75
CA LYS A 346 -7.35 -12.24 -4.32
C LYS A 346 -6.19 -12.30 -3.33
N GLU A 347 -5.07 -11.65 -3.64
CA GLU A 347 -3.89 -11.63 -2.77
C GLU A 347 -4.15 -10.85 -1.47
N ASN A 348 -4.80 -9.68 -1.55
CA ASN A 348 -5.12 -8.91 -0.35
C ASN A 348 -6.20 -9.57 0.53
N SER A 349 -7.08 -10.40 -0.04
CA SER A 349 -8.09 -11.16 0.71
C SER A 349 -7.52 -12.41 1.39
N ARG A 350 -6.33 -12.86 1.00
CA ARG A 350 -5.74 -14.16 1.39
C ARG A 350 -5.58 -14.34 2.89
N THR A 351 -5.09 -13.32 3.60
CA THR A 351 -4.88 -13.46 5.05
C THR A 351 -6.22 -13.59 5.77
N LEU A 352 -7.19 -12.75 5.45
CA LEU A 352 -8.50 -12.76 6.09
C LEU A 352 -9.31 -14.02 5.75
N SER A 353 -9.23 -14.52 4.51
CA SER A 353 -9.91 -15.76 4.10
C SER A 353 -9.40 -16.96 4.88
N ILE A 354 -8.08 -17.07 5.08
CA ILE A 354 -7.47 -18.09 5.94
C ILE A 354 -7.96 -17.96 7.39
N MET A 355 -7.96 -16.74 7.93
CA MET A 355 -8.39 -16.50 9.31
C MET A 355 -9.86 -16.84 9.53
N LEU A 356 -10.75 -16.45 8.62
CA LEU A 356 -12.18 -16.80 8.67
C LEU A 356 -12.41 -18.30 8.56
N THR A 357 -11.67 -18.96 7.68
CA THR A 357 -11.73 -20.42 7.51
C THR A 357 -11.36 -21.13 8.82
N ILE A 358 -10.21 -20.78 9.41
CA ILE A 358 -9.73 -21.39 10.66
C ILE A 358 -10.67 -21.07 11.83
N LEU A 359 -11.10 -19.81 11.96
CA LEU A 359 -12.00 -19.39 13.03
C LEU A 359 -13.33 -20.12 12.96
N THR A 360 -13.90 -20.29 11.76
CA THR A 360 -15.14 -21.02 11.56
C THR A 360 -14.97 -22.51 11.85
N TYR A 361 -13.89 -23.11 11.37
CA TYR A 361 -13.58 -24.53 11.58
C TYR A 361 -13.38 -24.90 13.05
N TYR A 362 -12.83 -23.99 13.86
CA TYR A 362 -12.63 -24.18 15.31
C TYR A 362 -13.61 -23.37 16.15
N SER A 363 -14.73 -22.91 15.58
CA SER A 363 -15.75 -22.18 16.33
C SER A 363 -16.36 -23.07 17.42
N ARG A 364 -16.50 -22.52 18.64
CA ARG A 364 -16.98 -23.25 19.83
C ARG A 364 -18.08 -22.53 20.59
N ASN A 365 -18.24 -21.23 20.37
CA ASN A 365 -19.13 -20.39 21.17
C ASN A 365 -19.80 -19.32 20.28
N LYS A 366 -20.85 -18.70 20.82
CA LYS A 366 -21.60 -17.65 20.12
C LYS A 366 -20.77 -16.40 19.80
N LYS A 367 -19.67 -16.17 20.53
CA LYS A 367 -18.80 -15.01 20.28
C LYS A 367 -17.96 -15.21 19.02
N HIS A 368 -17.42 -16.41 18.79
CA HIS A 368 -16.77 -16.75 17.53
C HIS A 368 -17.74 -16.58 16.36
N GLU A 369 -18.99 -17.05 16.49
CA GLU A 369 -20.05 -16.84 15.50
C GLU A 369 -20.33 -15.34 15.26
N SER A 370 -20.35 -14.52 16.32
CA SER A 370 -20.50 -13.06 16.23
C SER A 370 -19.35 -12.42 15.45
N ILE A 371 -18.10 -12.81 15.74
CA ILE A 371 -16.93 -12.29 15.04
C ILE A 371 -17.00 -12.60 13.54
N ILE A 372 -17.37 -13.83 13.18
CA ILE A 372 -17.51 -14.25 11.78
C ILE A 372 -18.60 -13.44 11.07
N THR A 373 -19.79 -13.34 11.67
CA THR A 373 -20.93 -12.61 11.10
C THR A 373 -20.67 -11.11 11.00
N GLU A 374 -20.10 -10.48 12.03
CA GLU A 374 -19.68 -9.08 12.01
C GLU A 374 -18.62 -8.80 10.96
N THR A 375 -17.69 -9.73 10.74
CA THR A 375 -16.65 -9.58 9.72
C THR A 375 -17.26 -9.53 8.32
N LEU A 376 -18.16 -10.48 8.00
CA LEU A 376 -18.86 -10.49 6.72
C LEU A 376 -19.72 -9.24 6.54
N GLU A 377 -20.44 -8.82 7.59
CA GLU A 377 -21.20 -7.56 7.60
C GLU A 377 -20.30 -6.34 7.31
N ARG A 378 -19.10 -6.26 7.90
CA ARG A 378 -18.14 -5.18 7.65
C ARG A 378 -17.59 -5.21 6.23
N LEU A 379 -17.35 -6.38 5.66
CA LEU A 379 -16.89 -6.50 4.27
C LEU A 379 -17.91 -5.93 3.27
N THR A 380 -19.22 -5.97 3.58
CA THR A 380 -20.23 -5.32 2.72
C THR A 380 -20.03 -3.81 2.57
N THR A 381 -19.36 -3.16 3.54
CA THR A 381 -19.08 -1.71 3.49
C THR A 381 -18.02 -1.32 2.45
N ALA A 382 -17.33 -2.31 1.87
CA ALA A 382 -16.35 -2.10 0.81
C ALA A 382 -17.00 -1.86 -0.58
N MET A 383 -18.32 -2.06 -0.71
CA MET A 383 -19.01 -1.93 -2.00
C MET A 383 -18.82 -0.54 -2.60
N ALA A 384 -18.29 -0.51 -3.83
CA ALA A 384 -18.18 0.71 -4.62
C ALA A 384 -19.58 1.22 -5.02
N GLN A 385 -19.87 2.49 -4.75
CA GLN A 385 -21.16 3.13 -5.05
C GLN A 385 -21.16 3.89 -6.38
N GLU A 386 -19.99 4.22 -6.90
CA GLU A 386 -19.80 4.97 -8.14
C GLU A 386 -18.78 4.24 -9.02
N GLY A 387 -19.02 4.20 -10.32
CA GLY A 387 -18.11 3.57 -11.28
C GLY A 387 -18.84 2.82 -12.38
N ILE A 388 -18.09 2.07 -13.17
CA ILE A 388 -18.62 1.19 -14.23
C ILE A 388 -19.14 -0.10 -13.56
N THR A 389 -20.38 -0.50 -13.83
CA THR A 389 -21.06 -1.62 -13.16
C THR A 389 -20.21 -2.90 -13.11
N THR A 390 -19.62 -3.30 -14.25
CA THR A 390 -18.74 -4.48 -14.37
C THR A 390 -17.47 -4.41 -13.52
N PHE A 391 -17.01 -3.21 -13.17
CA PHE A 391 -15.86 -3.00 -12.30
C PHE A 391 -16.29 -2.92 -10.83
N THR A 392 -17.39 -2.21 -10.54
CA THR A 392 -17.92 -2.09 -9.18
C THR A 392 -18.35 -3.44 -8.60
N CYS A 393 -18.77 -4.41 -9.42
CA CYS A 393 -19.11 -5.75 -8.94
C CYS A 393 -17.91 -6.49 -8.33
N LEU A 394 -16.67 -6.16 -8.75
CA LEU A 394 -15.44 -6.74 -8.18
C LEU A 394 -15.26 -6.36 -6.70
N SER A 395 -15.83 -5.22 -6.26
CA SER A 395 -15.82 -4.83 -4.83
C SER A 395 -16.61 -5.79 -3.94
N LYS A 396 -17.44 -6.68 -4.52
CA LYS A 396 -18.16 -7.74 -3.79
C LYS A 396 -17.30 -8.98 -3.53
N LEU A 397 -16.18 -9.16 -4.25
CA LEU A 397 -15.34 -10.36 -4.14
C LEU A 397 -14.88 -10.66 -2.70
N PRO A 398 -14.43 -9.69 -1.88
CA PRO A 398 -14.01 -9.96 -0.50
C PRO A 398 -15.09 -10.62 0.36
N VAL A 399 -16.34 -10.19 0.25
CA VAL A 399 -17.44 -10.77 1.04
C VAL A 399 -17.84 -12.15 0.53
N ILE A 400 -17.78 -12.38 -0.79
CA ILE A 400 -18.07 -13.70 -1.39
C ILE A 400 -16.98 -14.69 -1.00
N ILE A 401 -15.71 -14.28 -1.06
CA ILE A 401 -14.56 -15.03 -0.54
C ILE A 401 -14.79 -15.38 0.94
N GLY A 402 -15.20 -14.41 1.76
CA GLY A 402 -15.49 -14.62 3.17
C GLY A 402 -16.64 -15.62 3.39
N LEU A 403 -17.72 -15.52 2.61
CA LEU A 403 -18.86 -16.44 2.67
C LEU A 403 -18.44 -17.87 2.33
N TYR A 404 -17.69 -18.09 1.25
CA TYR A 404 -17.18 -19.42 0.89
C TYR A 404 -16.19 -19.94 1.94
N SER A 405 -15.29 -19.07 2.44
CA SER A 405 -14.31 -19.42 3.48
C SER A 405 -15.00 -19.93 4.76
N ALA A 406 -16.00 -19.22 5.26
CA ALA A 406 -16.73 -19.60 6.46
C ALA A 406 -17.75 -20.72 6.20
N GLY A 407 -18.43 -20.67 5.06
CA GLY A 407 -19.52 -21.59 4.70
C GLY A 407 -19.06 -23.03 4.51
N ILE A 408 -17.96 -23.24 3.77
CA ILE A 408 -17.37 -24.57 3.59
C ILE A 408 -16.93 -25.14 4.95
N ALA A 409 -16.25 -24.33 5.77
CA ALA A 409 -15.80 -24.74 7.11
C ALA A 409 -16.97 -25.09 8.04
N ALA A 410 -18.10 -24.37 7.94
CA ALA A 410 -19.31 -24.67 8.69
C ALA A 410 -19.91 -26.02 8.27
N VAL A 411 -19.94 -26.32 6.96
CA VAL A 411 -20.36 -27.63 6.43
C VAL A 411 -19.44 -28.75 6.89
N MET A 412 -18.12 -28.56 6.83
CA MET A 412 -17.13 -29.53 7.33
C MET A 412 -17.33 -29.87 8.81
N LYS A 413 -17.83 -28.91 9.60
CA LYS A 413 -18.12 -29.10 11.03
C LYS A 413 -19.58 -29.40 11.34
N LYS A 414 -20.42 -29.61 10.32
CA LYS A 414 -21.87 -29.82 10.47
C LYS A 414 -22.53 -28.74 11.35
N ASN A 415 -21.99 -27.52 11.36
CA ASN A 415 -22.54 -26.40 12.12
C ASN A 415 -23.56 -25.64 11.24
N TYR A 416 -24.67 -26.31 10.94
CA TYR A 416 -25.73 -25.77 10.08
C TYR A 416 -26.44 -24.58 10.71
N LYS A 417 -26.40 -24.44 12.03
CA LYS A 417 -26.87 -23.27 12.75
C LYS A 417 -26.10 -22.03 12.37
N LEU A 418 -24.77 -22.10 12.45
CA LEU A 418 -23.91 -21.02 11.99
C LEU A 418 -24.13 -20.76 10.50
N LEU A 419 -24.19 -21.81 9.68
CA LEU A 419 -24.45 -21.66 8.24
C LEU A 419 -25.76 -20.90 7.96
N ASN A 420 -26.85 -21.20 8.69
CA ASN A 420 -28.11 -20.48 8.56
C ASN A 420 -27.98 -19.00 8.94
N LYS A 421 -27.19 -18.68 9.98
CA LYS A 421 -26.87 -17.28 10.32
C LYS A 421 -26.11 -16.58 9.21
N LEU A 422 -25.12 -17.25 8.61
CA LEU A 422 -24.38 -16.69 7.47
C LEU A 422 -25.32 -16.37 6.30
N PHE A 423 -26.39 -17.14 6.11
CA PHE A 423 -27.35 -16.92 5.03
C PHE A 423 -28.44 -15.89 5.34
N THR A 424 -28.77 -15.64 6.62
CA THR A 424 -29.99 -14.90 6.97
C THR A 424 -29.82 -13.74 7.95
N GLU A 425 -28.79 -13.74 8.78
CA GLU A 425 -28.64 -12.75 9.86
C GLU A 425 -27.67 -11.60 9.53
N ILE A 426 -26.84 -11.75 8.48
CA ILE A 426 -25.86 -10.73 8.08
C ILE A 426 -26.57 -9.53 7.46
N ARG A 427 -26.31 -8.32 7.98
CA ARG A 427 -26.90 -7.09 7.44
C ARG A 427 -26.00 -6.51 6.38
N VAL A 428 -26.54 -6.25 5.20
CA VAL A 428 -25.83 -5.56 4.13
C VAL A 428 -25.76 -4.07 4.48
N ARG A 429 -24.56 -3.55 4.73
CA ARG A 429 -24.30 -2.14 5.10
C ARG A 429 -23.98 -1.31 3.86
N THR A 430 -24.94 -1.20 2.94
CA THR A 430 -24.82 -0.40 1.72
C THR A 430 -25.84 0.74 1.72
N ASN A 431 -25.54 1.85 1.04
CA ASN A 431 -26.44 3.00 0.91
C ASN A 431 -27.45 2.83 -0.24
N LEU A 432 -27.81 1.59 -0.59
CA LEU A 432 -28.64 1.33 -1.76
C LEU A 432 -30.10 1.71 -1.51
N TYR A 433 -30.73 2.30 -2.53
CA TYR A 433 -32.16 2.65 -2.55
C TYR A 433 -33.09 1.45 -2.41
N ARG A 434 -32.56 0.22 -2.54
CA ARG A 434 -33.31 -1.02 -2.37
C ARG A 434 -32.60 -1.88 -1.32
N PRO A 435 -33.25 -2.20 -0.19
CA PRO A 435 -32.68 -3.15 0.77
C PRO A 435 -32.64 -4.53 0.08
N GLU A 436 -31.42 -5.02 -0.16
CA GLU A 436 -31.17 -6.39 -0.61
C GLU A 436 -30.76 -7.24 0.60
N ASN A 437 -31.16 -8.51 0.61
CA ASN A 437 -30.69 -9.43 1.64
C ASN A 437 -29.25 -9.92 1.33
N PHE A 438 -28.60 -10.55 2.30
CA PHE A 438 -27.20 -10.96 2.15
C PHE A 438 -26.98 -11.94 0.99
N LEU A 439 -27.88 -12.91 0.79
CA LEU A 439 -27.75 -13.87 -0.32
C LEU A 439 -27.94 -13.21 -1.69
N GLU A 440 -28.84 -12.23 -1.79
CA GLU A 440 -28.97 -11.42 -3.01
C GLU A 440 -27.70 -10.62 -3.29
N PHE A 441 -27.10 -10.04 -2.24
CA PHE A 441 -25.89 -9.25 -2.33
C PHE A 441 -24.69 -10.06 -2.82
N THR A 442 -24.50 -11.27 -2.25
CA THR A 442 -23.38 -12.17 -2.55
C THR A 442 -23.62 -13.11 -3.74
N GLY A 443 -24.81 -13.08 -4.32
CA GLY A 443 -25.16 -13.94 -5.44
C GLY A 443 -24.27 -13.68 -6.67
N SER A 444 -23.79 -14.77 -7.28
CA SER A 444 -22.93 -14.71 -8.46
C SER A 444 -23.70 -14.48 -9.77
N ASN A 445 -25.02 -14.73 -9.78
CA ASN A 445 -25.85 -14.50 -10.94
C ASN A 445 -26.13 -12.99 -11.14
N GLY A 446 -25.89 -12.48 -12.35
CA GLY A 446 -25.97 -11.06 -12.69
C GLY A 446 -24.62 -10.49 -13.13
N ASP A 447 -24.22 -9.35 -12.55
CA ASP A 447 -23.04 -8.60 -13.00
C ASP A 447 -21.73 -9.39 -12.89
N LEU A 448 -21.57 -10.20 -11.84
CA LEU A 448 -20.38 -11.06 -11.67
C LEU A 448 -20.33 -12.14 -12.75
N TYR A 449 -21.44 -12.86 -12.97
CA TYR A 449 -21.54 -13.84 -14.05
C TYR A 449 -21.21 -13.22 -15.42
N ILE A 450 -21.82 -12.07 -15.75
CA ILE A 450 -21.58 -11.37 -17.02
C ILE A 450 -20.10 -11.00 -17.16
N THR A 451 -19.52 -10.41 -16.10
CA THR A 451 -18.12 -9.96 -16.10
C THR A 451 -17.16 -11.14 -16.32
N PHE A 452 -17.32 -12.23 -15.58
CA PHE A 452 -16.46 -13.41 -15.73
C PHE A 452 -16.68 -14.16 -17.05
N ARG A 453 -17.92 -14.22 -17.54
CA ARG A 453 -18.22 -14.80 -18.87
C ARG A 453 -17.51 -14.02 -19.97
N ASP A 454 -17.50 -12.70 -19.90
CA ASP A 454 -16.88 -11.86 -20.92
C ASP A 454 -15.34 -11.94 -20.85
N LEU A 455 -14.77 -11.93 -19.63
CA LEU A 455 -13.32 -12.07 -19.38
C LEU A 455 -12.74 -13.41 -19.83
N TYR A 456 -13.54 -14.47 -19.73
CA TYR A 456 -13.15 -15.84 -20.08
C TYR A 456 -13.98 -16.41 -21.22
N SER A 457 -14.44 -15.55 -22.15
CA SER A 457 -15.30 -15.92 -23.28
C SER A 457 -14.74 -17.03 -24.18
N GLU A 458 -13.42 -17.19 -24.24
CA GLU A 458 -12.77 -18.28 -24.97
C GLU A 458 -12.95 -19.66 -24.30
N LYS A 459 -13.37 -19.68 -23.04
CA LYS A 459 -13.65 -20.89 -22.28
C LYS A 459 -15.17 -21.06 -22.18
N MET A 460 -15.71 -22.12 -22.76
CA MET A 460 -17.16 -22.41 -22.73
C MET A 460 -17.62 -22.96 -21.37
N TRP A 461 -17.34 -22.24 -20.28
CA TRP A 461 -17.80 -22.58 -18.94
C TRP A 461 -19.22 -22.06 -18.69
N HIS A 462 -20.08 -22.88 -18.10
CA HIS A 462 -21.44 -22.48 -17.72
C HIS A 462 -21.47 -21.59 -16.48
N LEU A 463 -20.49 -21.75 -15.59
CA LEU A 463 -20.33 -20.98 -14.35
C LEU A 463 -18.87 -20.49 -14.24
N PRO A 464 -18.48 -19.50 -15.07
CA PRO A 464 -17.09 -19.08 -15.21
C PRO A 464 -16.53 -18.45 -13.93
N PHE A 465 -17.36 -17.76 -13.14
CA PHE A 465 -16.93 -17.16 -11.87
C PHE A 465 -16.49 -18.21 -10.85
N GLU A 466 -17.36 -19.18 -10.57
CA GLU A 466 -17.07 -20.25 -9.64
C GLU A 466 -15.87 -21.07 -10.13
N LYS A 467 -15.85 -21.41 -11.43
CA LYS A 467 -14.84 -22.31 -11.99
C LYS A 467 -13.45 -21.70 -12.12
N MET A 468 -13.36 -20.43 -12.52
CA MET A 468 -12.08 -19.77 -12.78
C MET A 468 -11.52 -19.05 -11.56
N PHE A 469 -12.36 -18.70 -10.58
CA PHE A 469 -11.94 -17.89 -9.43
C PHE A 469 -12.21 -18.58 -8.09
N ILE A 470 -13.47 -18.78 -7.71
CA ILE A 470 -13.80 -19.19 -6.34
C ILE A 470 -13.30 -20.59 -6.01
N GLN A 471 -13.56 -21.60 -6.85
CA GLN A 471 -13.12 -22.97 -6.59
C GLN A 471 -11.58 -23.08 -6.48
N PRO A 472 -10.78 -22.64 -7.48
CA PRO A 472 -9.32 -22.72 -7.39
C PRO A 472 -8.76 -22.00 -6.17
N TYR A 473 -9.32 -20.83 -5.82
CA TYR A 473 -8.90 -20.07 -4.67
C TYR A 473 -9.23 -20.79 -3.35
N MET A 474 -10.43 -21.34 -3.20
CA MET A 474 -10.79 -22.12 -2.00
C MET A 474 -9.94 -23.40 -1.89
N CYS A 475 -9.62 -24.07 -3.00
CA CYS A 475 -8.68 -25.19 -3.02
C CYS A 475 -7.32 -24.79 -2.44
N GLU A 476 -6.77 -23.65 -2.88
CA GLU A 476 -5.51 -23.13 -2.35
C GLU A 476 -5.58 -22.83 -0.84
N ILE A 477 -6.65 -22.14 -0.40
CA ILE A 477 -6.81 -21.73 1.01
C ILE A 477 -6.91 -22.96 1.93
N TYR A 478 -7.74 -23.95 1.60
CA TYR A 478 -7.94 -25.11 2.47
C TYR A 478 -6.75 -26.07 2.47
N ALA A 479 -6.13 -26.32 1.30
CA ALA A 479 -4.97 -27.20 1.19
C ALA A 479 -3.78 -26.67 2.01
N ASN A 480 -3.48 -25.37 1.92
CA ASN A 480 -2.36 -24.76 2.63
C ASN A 480 -2.52 -24.78 4.16
N ASN A 481 -3.74 -24.87 4.68
CA ASN A 481 -4.02 -24.82 6.11
C ASN A 481 -4.18 -26.19 6.79
N LYS A 482 -4.00 -27.29 6.02
CA LYS A 482 -4.12 -28.68 6.52
C LYS A 482 -5.46 -28.94 7.23
N LEU A 483 -6.54 -28.34 6.73
CA LEU A 483 -7.89 -28.55 7.24
C LEU A 483 -8.59 -29.73 6.57
N THR A 484 -8.10 -30.13 5.39
CA THR A 484 -8.49 -31.33 4.65
C THR A 484 -7.29 -32.24 4.46
N PHE A 485 -7.56 -33.55 4.32
CA PHE A 485 -6.58 -34.58 4.03
C PHE A 485 -6.15 -34.53 2.56
N ASP A 486 -7.10 -34.37 1.64
CA ASP A 486 -6.87 -34.25 0.20
C ASP A 486 -7.86 -33.29 -0.47
N GLU A 487 -7.70 -33.09 -1.79
CA GLU A 487 -8.56 -32.23 -2.60
C GLU A 487 -9.97 -32.81 -2.76
N GLN A 488 -10.13 -34.15 -2.71
CA GLN A 488 -11.43 -34.78 -2.85
C GLN A 488 -12.32 -34.52 -1.62
N GLU A 489 -11.75 -34.59 -0.41
CA GLU A 489 -12.45 -34.22 0.83
C GLU A 489 -12.95 -32.78 0.75
N LEU A 490 -12.11 -31.85 0.27
CA LEU A 490 -12.52 -30.47 0.08
C LEU A 490 -13.66 -30.34 -0.93
N ASN A 491 -13.51 -30.96 -2.12
CA ASN A 491 -14.51 -30.88 -3.19
C ASN A 491 -15.87 -31.40 -2.73
N ASN A 492 -15.91 -32.48 -1.94
CA ASN A 492 -17.14 -33.03 -1.36
C ASN A 492 -17.87 -32.02 -0.45
N HIS A 493 -17.14 -31.33 0.42
CA HIS A 493 -17.71 -30.31 1.31
C HIS A 493 -18.04 -29.00 0.58
N TYR A 494 -17.25 -28.64 -0.43
CA TYR A 494 -17.51 -27.51 -1.32
C TYR A 494 -18.82 -27.70 -2.08
N ASP A 495 -19.01 -28.88 -2.69
CA ASP A 495 -20.22 -29.23 -3.43
C ASP A 495 -21.46 -29.27 -2.51
N THR A 496 -21.30 -29.79 -1.30
CA THR A 496 -22.36 -29.77 -0.27
C THR A 496 -22.71 -28.34 0.13
N PHE A 497 -21.72 -27.45 0.31
CA PHE A 497 -21.95 -26.04 0.61
C PHE A 497 -22.72 -25.35 -0.50
N GLU A 498 -22.31 -25.50 -1.76
CA GLU A 498 -23.01 -24.89 -2.90
C GLU A 498 -24.42 -25.46 -3.09
N LEU A 499 -24.65 -26.75 -2.80
CA LEU A 499 -25.99 -27.34 -2.79
C LEU A 499 -26.87 -26.66 -1.76
N LEU A 500 -26.41 -26.54 -0.51
CA LEU A 500 -27.17 -25.90 0.56
C LEU A 500 -27.40 -24.42 0.29
N LEU A 501 -26.42 -23.72 -0.30
CA LEU A 501 -26.58 -22.34 -0.77
C LEU A 501 -27.68 -22.27 -1.84
N SER A 502 -27.62 -23.13 -2.86
CA SER A 502 -28.62 -23.21 -3.94
C SER A 502 -30.02 -23.46 -3.42
N LEU A 503 -30.18 -24.39 -2.48
CA LEU A 503 -31.46 -24.72 -1.87
C LEU A 503 -31.98 -23.55 -1.02
N LYS A 504 -31.10 -22.88 -0.25
CA LYS A 504 -31.50 -21.72 0.55
C LYS A 504 -31.98 -20.56 -0.32
N HIS A 505 -31.35 -20.35 -1.49
CA HIS A 505 -31.83 -19.36 -2.47
C HIS A 505 -33.27 -19.66 -2.92
N ARG A 506 -33.61 -20.92 -3.23
CA ARG A 506 -34.97 -21.33 -3.63
C ARG A 506 -35.99 -21.22 -2.50
N TYR A 507 -35.57 -21.59 -1.29
CA TYR A 507 -36.38 -21.47 -0.09
C TYR A 507 -36.78 -20.00 0.17
N LEU A 508 -35.85 -19.06 -0.02
CA LEU A 508 -36.08 -17.62 0.14
C LEU A 508 -36.64 -16.94 -1.12
N ASN A 509 -36.92 -17.69 -2.19
CA ASN A 509 -37.40 -17.19 -3.49
C ASN A 509 -36.48 -16.13 -4.14
N THR A 510 -35.16 -16.35 -4.09
CA THR A 510 -34.15 -15.54 -4.78
C THR A 510 -33.48 -16.35 -5.89
N ASP A 511 -33.26 -15.71 -7.05
CA ASP A 511 -32.64 -16.26 -8.25
C ASP A 511 -31.18 -15.78 -8.46
N ARG A 512 -30.60 -15.16 -7.44
CA ARG A 512 -29.25 -14.57 -7.48
C ARG A 512 -28.11 -15.59 -7.44
N PHE A 513 -28.40 -16.88 -7.30
CA PHE A 513 -27.42 -17.97 -7.40
C PHE A 513 -28.06 -19.16 -8.10
N PHE A 514 -27.43 -19.67 -9.17
CA PHE A 514 -28.00 -20.74 -9.98
C PHE A 514 -27.82 -22.11 -9.33
N SER A 515 -26.63 -22.69 -9.34
CA SER A 515 -26.41 -24.04 -8.80
C SER A 515 -24.98 -24.35 -8.39
N GLY A 516 -24.04 -23.41 -8.48
CA GLY A 516 -22.62 -23.74 -8.26
C GLY A 516 -22.07 -24.83 -9.18
N ILE A 517 -20.80 -25.20 -8.99
CA ILE A 517 -20.09 -26.15 -9.85
C ILE A 517 -20.70 -27.55 -9.76
N PHE A 518 -21.29 -27.93 -8.63
CA PHE A 518 -21.92 -29.25 -8.48
C PHE A 518 -23.06 -29.47 -9.49
N GLY A 519 -23.73 -28.41 -9.94
CA GLY A 519 -24.87 -28.51 -10.86
C GLY A 519 -24.53 -29.22 -12.18
N TYR A 520 -23.34 -28.96 -12.73
CA TYR A 520 -22.90 -29.49 -14.03
C TYR A 520 -21.75 -30.51 -13.91
N LYS A 521 -21.44 -30.99 -12.69
CA LYS A 521 -20.53 -32.13 -12.50
C LYS A 521 -21.23 -33.44 -12.86
N ASP A 522 -20.50 -34.34 -13.54
CA ASP A 522 -20.98 -35.69 -13.84
C ASP A 522 -21.06 -36.56 -12.59
N ASP A 523 -20.06 -36.48 -11.70
CA ASP A 523 -20.04 -37.21 -10.44
C ASP A 523 -20.78 -36.43 -9.34
N LYS A 524 -21.92 -36.99 -8.90
CA LYS A 524 -22.75 -36.47 -7.81
C LYS A 524 -22.88 -37.47 -6.66
N LEU A 525 -22.04 -38.51 -6.61
CA LEU A 525 -22.18 -39.61 -5.65
C LEU A 525 -22.15 -39.13 -4.19
N TYR A 526 -21.27 -38.19 -3.85
CA TYR A 526 -21.18 -37.66 -2.49
C TYR A 526 -22.43 -36.86 -2.08
N ILE A 527 -22.95 -36.03 -2.99
CA ILE A 527 -24.21 -35.30 -2.75
C ILE A 527 -25.38 -36.28 -2.62
N SER A 528 -25.47 -37.28 -3.49
CA SER A 528 -26.50 -38.32 -3.40
C SER A 528 -26.45 -39.04 -2.06
N TYR A 529 -25.26 -39.41 -1.59
CA TYR A 529 -25.09 -40.00 -0.26
C TYR A 529 -25.50 -39.05 0.87
N PHE A 530 -25.12 -37.77 0.79
CA PHE A 530 -25.51 -36.75 1.76
C PHE A 530 -27.04 -36.58 1.84
N LEU A 531 -27.73 -36.57 0.69
CA LEU A 531 -29.19 -36.49 0.61
C LEU A 531 -29.86 -37.76 1.16
N ASN A 532 -29.36 -38.95 0.80
CA ASN A 532 -29.88 -40.22 1.30
C ASN A 532 -29.75 -40.31 2.82
N SER A 533 -28.56 -40.03 3.36
CA SER A 533 -28.31 -40.04 4.80
C SER A 533 -29.19 -39.02 5.53
N GLY A 534 -29.46 -37.87 4.91
CA GLY A 534 -30.37 -36.86 5.47
C GLY A 534 -31.83 -37.32 5.52
N ALA A 535 -32.30 -37.96 4.46
CA ALA A 535 -33.64 -38.56 4.41
C ALA A 535 -33.84 -39.62 5.49
N GLU A 536 -32.84 -40.47 5.73
CA GLU A 536 -32.86 -41.49 6.79
C GLU A 536 -32.94 -40.88 8.21
N GLU A 537 -32.32 -39.72 8.43
CA GLU A 537 -32.34 -39.00 9.72
C GLU A 537 -33.69 -38.30 10.02
N LYS A 538 -34.53 -38.10 8.99
CA LYS A 538 -35.87 -37.47 9.09
C LYS A 538 -35.81 -36.13 9.85
N GLU A 539 -36.64 -35.93 10.87
CA GLU A 539 -36.70 -34.68 11.65
C GLU A 539 -35.44 -34.39 12.44
N ASN A 540 -34.54 -35.38 12.62
CA ASN A 540 -33.27 -35.19 13.33
C ASN A 540 -32.16 -34.65 12.41
N TRP A 541 -32.42 -34.54 11.10
CA TRP A 541 -31.40 -34.08 10.18
C TRP A 541 -31.09 -32.59 10.42
N SER A 542 -29.91 -32.34 10.99
CA SER A 542 -29.47 -30.98 11.39
C SER A 542 -29.46 -29.94 10.26
N VAL A 543 -29.44 -30.36 9.01
CA VAL A 543 -29.55 -29.48 7.82
C VAL A 543 -30.90 -28.76 7.78
N LEU A 544 -31.95 -29.34 8.36
CA LEU A 544 -33.28 -28.74 8.40
C LEU A 544 -33.30 -27.40 9.16
N GLU A 545 -32.29 -27.08 9.98
CA GLU A 545 -32.11 -25.75 10.57
C GLU A 545 -32.07 -24.63 9.52
N LEU A 546 -31.66 -24.93 8.27
CA LEU A 546 -31.68 -24.00 7.14
C LEU A 546 -33.08 -23.78 6.56
N PHE A 547 -34.07 -24.58 6.94
CA PHE A 547 -35.41 -24.63 6.33
C PHE A 547 -36.52 -24.59 7.39
N ASP A 548 -36.29 -23.84 8.48
CA ASP A 548 -37.20 -23.72 9.64
C ASP A 548 -37.52 -25.07 10.31
N ASN A 549 -36.57 -26.00 10.30
CA ASN A 549 -36.74 -27.37 10.80
C ASN A 549 -37.90 -28.13 10.12
N SER A 550 -38.19 -27.83 8.84
CA SER A 550 -39.28 -28.44 8.08
C SER A 550 -38.77 -29.26 6.89
N ILE A 551 -39.08 -30.56 6.92
CA ILE A 551 -38.83 -31.50 5.81
C ILE A 551 -39.56 -31.03 4.53
N GLU A 552 -40.79 -30.53 4.67
CA GLU A 552 -41.59 -30.05 3.54
C GLU A 552 -40.95 -28.84 2.86
N ASN A 553 -40.40 -27.89 3.65
CA ASN A 553 -39.70 -26.73 3.12
C ASN A 553 -38.41 -27.13 2.38
N PHE A 554 -37.66 -28.09 2.94
CA PHE A 554 -36.49 -28.65 2.29
C PHE A 554 -36.87 -29.32 0.95
N GLN A 555 -37.86 -30.21 0.97
CA GLN A 555 -38.29 -30.97 -0.21
C GLN A 555 -38.77 -30.05 -1.33
N LYS A 556 -39.62 -29.05 -1.01
CA LYS A 556 -40.06 -28.04 -2.00
C LYS A 556 -38.89 -27.28 -2.61
N SER A 557 -37.86 -26.99 -1.82
CA SER A 557 -36.66 -26.29 -2.31
C SER A 557 -35.82 -27.18 -3.21
N LEU A 558 -35.74 -28.48 -2.90
CA LEU A 558 -35.06 -29.49 -3.71
C LEU A 558 -35.78 -29.73 -5.04
N GLU A 559 -37.10 -29.88 -5.03
CA GLU A 559 -37.93 -30.01 -6.24
C GLU A 559 -37.73 -28.82 -7.19
N ARG A 560 -37.79 -27.60 -6.66
CA ARG A 560 -37.53 -26.37 -7.43
C ARG A 560 -36.12 -26.33 -8.02
N LEU A 561 -35.10 -26.69 -7.23
CA LEU A 561 -33.73 -26.75 -7.72
C LEU A 561 -33.60 -27.78 -8.86
N THR A 562 -34.21 -28.97 -8.71
CA THR A 562 -34.21 -30.00 -9.74
C THR A 562 -34.88 -29.52 -11.02
N GLU A 563 -36.03 -28.84 -10.92
CA GLU A 563 -36.68 -28.23 -12.09
C GLU A 563 -35.80 -27.19 -12.78
N ASP A 564 -35.16 -26.29 -12.02
CA ASP A 564 -34.28 -25.25 -12.58
C ASP A 564 -33.10 -25.86 -13.32
N LEU A 565 -32.46 -26.88 -12.74
CA LEU A 565 -31.33 -27.58 -13.36
C LEU A 565 -31.75 -28.25 -14.67
N ASN A 566 -32.89 -28.95 -14.67
CA ASN A 566 -33.34 -29.71 -15.84
C ASN A 566 -33.86 -28.82 -17.00
N ARG A 567 -33.97 -27.49 -16.81
CA ARG A 567 -34.28 -26.55 -17.89
C ARG A 567 -33.07 -26.25 -18.79
N GLU A 568 -31.85 -26.53 -18.31
CA GLU A 568 -30.61 -26.25 -19.02
C GLU A 568 -29.93 -27.54 -19.47
N MET A 569 -29.50 -27.60 -20.73
CA MET A 569 -29.03 -28.85 -21.40
C MET A 569 -27.84 -29.54 -20.71
N TYR A 570 -27.04 -28.80 -19.95
CA TYR A 570 -25.77 -29.28 -19.37
C TYR A 570 -25.87 -29.60 -17.87
N PHE A 571 -27.08 -29.60 -17.33
CA PHE A 571 -27.35 -29.82 -15.92
C PHE A 571 -28.33 -30.98 -15.78
N ASP A 572 -28.16 -31.79 -14.74
CA ASP A 572 -29.08 -32.89 -14.43
C ASP A 572 -29.43 -32.87 -12.94
N GLY A 573 -30.65 -32.42 -12.64
CA GLY A 573 -31.17 -32.34 -11.28
C GLY A 573 -31.87 -33.61 -10.81
N TYR A 574 -32.19 -34.55 -11.71
CA TYR A 574 -32.97 -35.73 -11.35
C TYR A 574 -32.28 -36.64 -10.33
N PRO A 575 -30.95 -36.90 -10.41
CA PRO A 575 -30.24 -37.70 -9.41
C PRO A 575 -30.35 -37.13 -7.99
N LEU A 576 -30.49 -35.82 -7.83
CA LEU A 576 -30.59 -35.18 -6.52
C LEU A 576 -31.92 -35.54 -5.84
N LEU A 577 -33.02 -35.31 -6.56
CA LEU A 577 -34.37 -35.57 -6.06
C LEU A 577 -34.61 -37.07 -5.86
N SER A 578 -34.17 -37.90 -6.81
CA SER A 578 -34.35 -39.35 -6.73
C SER A 578 -33.60 -39.97 -5.56
N SER A 579 -32.38 -39.49 -5.27
CA SER A 579 -31.61 -39.91 -4.10
C SER A 579 -32.44 -39.68 -2.82
N TYR A 580 -32.87 -38.44 -2.59
CA TYR A 580 -33.64 -38.09 -1.40
C TYR A 580 -34.97 -38.86 -1.29
N GLN A 581 -35.74 -38.98 -2.38
CA GLN A 581 -37.04 -39.66 -2.37
C GLN A 581 -36.94 -41.17 -2.15
N THR A 582 -35.98 -41.83 -2.80
CA THR A 582 -35.80 -43.29 -2.67
C THR A 582 -35.51 -43.68 -1.22
N ALA A 583 -34.74 -42.85 -0.49
CA ALA A 583 -34.41 -43.08 0.92
C ALA A 583 -35.59 -42.82 1.88
N ILE A 584 -36.58 -42.01 1.49
CA ILE A 584 -37.82 -41.82 2.26
C ILE A 584 -38.76 -43.01 2.10
N GLU A 585 -38.78 -43.62 0.91
CA GLU A 585 -39.63 -44.75 0.56
C GLU A 585 -39.12 -46.11 1.08
N SER A 586 -37.82 -46.21 1.38
CA SER A 586 -37.16 -47.36 2.01
C SER A 586 -37.26 -47.34 3.53
#